data_AF-A8LUT9-F1
#
_entry.id   AF-A8LUT9-F1
#
_cell.length_a   1.000
_cell.length_b   1.000
_cell.length_c   1.000
_cell.angle_alpha   90.00
_cell.angle_beta   90.00
_cell.angle_gamma   90.00
#
_symmetry.space_group_name_H-M   'P 1'
#
loop_
_entity.id
_entity.type
_entity.pdbx_description
1 polymer ?
#
loop_
_entity_poly.entity_id
_entity_poly.type
_entity_poly.pdbx_seq_one_letter_code
_entity_poly.pdbx_strand_id
1 'polypeptide(L)'
;MQNGTVYGGTQQLHPRLVRERNFSTVGLGRRGLNPQEVRHFLHRVSLELAALRQDVARLNDENTRLKRALRDWQSAQARRRTP
;
A
#
# COMPACT_ATOMS: atom_id res chain seq x y z
N MET A 1 -18.89 -7.75 4.58
CA MET A 1 -18.52 -6.69 5.53
C MET A 1 -17.39 -5.91 4.90
N GLN A 2 -17.64 -4.62 4.67
CA GLN A 2 -16.84 -3.70 3.86
C GLN A 2 -15.53 -3.36 4.58
N ASN A 3 -14.48 -3.18 3.77
CA ASN A 3 -13.10 -3.04 4.19
C ASN A 3 -12.90 -1.76 5.03
N GLY A 4 -12.05 -1.87 6.06
CA GLY A 4 -11.59 -0.72 6.84
C GLY A 4 -10.86 0.27 5.94
N THR A 5 -11.57 1.30 5.48
CA THR A 5 -11.01 2.53 4.94
C THR A 5 -10.39 3.31 6.10
N VAL A 6 -9.18 2.92 6.51
CA VAL A 6 -8.44 3.61 7.59
C VAL A 6 -7.56 4.76 7.06
N TYR A 7 -7.49 4.98 5.74
CA TYR A 7 -6.86 6.19 5.21
C TYR A 7 -7.79 6.90 4.24
N GLY A 8 -8.66 7.74 4.81
CA GLY A 8 -9.41 8.74 4.07
C GLY A 8 -8.47 9.75 3.41
N GLY A 9 -8.76 10.11 2.17
CA GLY A 9 -8.58 11.48 1.68
C GLY A 9 -7.20 11.92 1.21
N THR A 10 -6.18 11.07 1.15
CA THR A 10 -4.95 11.39 0.40
C THR A 10 -4.80 10.42 -0.77
N GLN A 11 -4.60 10.96 -1.96
CA GLN A 11 -4.28 10.18 -3.15
C GLN A 11 -3.12 9.23 -2.79
N GLN A 12 -3.39 7.92 -2.72
CA GLN A 12 -2.41 6.95 -2.24
C GLN A 12 -1.10 7.13 -3.00
N LEU A 13 -0.02 7.37 -2.26
CA LEU A 13 1.29 7.59 -2.84
C LEU A 13 1.70 6.31 -3.58
N HIS A 14 1.87 6.41 -4.90
CA HIS A 14 2.30 5.29 -5.73
C HIS A 14 3.83 5.34 -5.87
N PRO A 15 4.55 4.19 -5.85
CA PRO A 15 6.00 4.16 -6.07
C PRO A 15 6.46 4.97 -7.30
N ARG A 16 5.71 4.85 -8.40
CA ARG A 16 5.93 5.62 -9.63
C ARG A 16 5.82 7.14 -9.40
N LEU A 17 4.80 7.59 -8.67
CA LEU A 17 4.60 9.01 -8.35
C LEU A 17 5.72 9.56 -7.46
N VAL A 18 6.26 8.75 -6.55
CA VAL A 18 7.42 9.14 -5.72
C VAL A 18 8.65 9.34 -6.59
N ARG A 19 8.92 8.41 -7.51
CA ARG A 19 10.11 8.44 -8.36
C ARG A 19 10.08 9.57 -9.38
N GLU A 20 8.90 9.90 -9.90
CA GLU A 20 8.71 10.94 -10.91
C GLU A 20 8.46 12.32 -10.31
N ARG A 21 8.49 12.45 -8.97
CA ARG A 21 8.26 13.73 -8.31
C ARG A 21 9.42 14.69 -8.57
N ASN A 22 9.12 15.77 -9.28
CA ASN A 22 10.03 16.90 -9.44
C ASN A 22 9.77 17.96 -8.38
N PHE A 23 10.84 18.48 -7.78
CA PHE A 23 10.80 19.61 -6.86
C PHE A 23 11.33 20.86 -7.57
N SER A 24 10.71 22.02 -7.30
CA SER A 24 11.25 23.29 -7.75
C SER A 24 12.60 23.58 -7.08
N THR A 25 13.50 24.21 -7.82
CA THR A 25 14.74 24.74 -7.24
C THR A 25 14.42 25.94 -6.35
N VAL A 26 15.23 26.15 -5.32
CA VAL A 26 15.10 27.33 -4.46
C VAL A 26 15.44 28.61 -5.24
N GLY A 27 14.82 29.73 -4.87
CA GLY A 27 15.08 31.04 -5.47
C GLY A 27 16.48 31.59 -5.19
N LEU A 28 16.83 32.67 -5.88
CA LEU A 28 18.15 33.32 -5.78
C LEU A 28 18.52 33.65 -4.32
N GLY A 29 19.76 33.38 -3.92
CA GLY A 29 20.27 33.64 -2.56
C GLY A 29 19.94 32.57 -1.52
N ARG A 30 19.21 31.50 -1.87
CA ARG A 30 18.94 30.35 -0.99
C ARG A 30 19.77 29.14 -1.41
N ARG A 31 20.15 28.31 -0.45
CA ARG A 31 20.72 26.98 -0.69
C ARG A 31 19.63 25.92 -0.53
N GLY A 32 19.46 25.09 -1.55
CA GLY A 32 18.55 23.94 -1.54
C GLY A 32 19.30 22.64 -1.28
N LEU A 33 18.56 21.53 -1.19
CA LEU A 33 19.15 20.19 -1.15
C LEU A 33 19.83 19.84 -2.48
N ASN A 34 20.84 18.97 -2.43
CA ASN A 34 21.48 18.46 -3.64
C ASN A 34 20.45 17.66 -4.47
N PRO A 35 20.15 18.05 -5.72
CA PRO A 35 19.16 17.34 -6.54
C PRO A 35 19.48 15.87 -6.77
N GLN A 36 20.77 15.49 -6.82
CA GLN A 36 21.17 14.10 -7.00
C GLN A 36 20.87 13.26 -5.75
N GLU A 37 21.16 13.79 -4.57
CA GLU A 37 20.87 13.13 -3.29
C GLU A 37 19.36 12.94 -3.11
N VAL A 38 18.57 13.96 -3.42
CA VAL A 38 17.09 13.88 -3.41
C VAL A 38 16.61 12.78 -4.36
N ARG A 39 17.14 12.69 -5.59
CA ARG A 39 16.77 11.63 -6.54
C ARG A 39 17.12 10.23 -6.02
N HIS A 40 18.28 10.04 -5.42
CA HIS A 40 18.66 8.76 -4.82
C HIS A 40 17.75 8.37 -3.65
N PHE A 41 17.40 9.33 -2.80
CA PHE A 41 16.47 9.11 -1.71
C PHE A 41 15.07 8.72 -2.21
N LEU A 42 14.51 9.48 -3.15
CA LEU A 42 13.21 9.16 -3.77
C LEU A 42 13.20 7.78 -4.44
N HIS A 43 14.31 7.39 -5.08
CA HIS A 43 14.44 6.07 -5.67
C HIS A 43 14.33 4.97 -4.59
N ARG A 44 15.09 5.07 -3.49
CA ARG A 44 15.02 4.12 -2.37
C ARG A 44 13.61 4.05 -1.78
N VAL A 45 13.02 5.21 -1.46
CA VAL A 45 11.65 5.29 -0.92
C VAL A 45 10.65 4.62 -1.86
N SER A 46 10.79 4.83 -3.17
CA SER A 46 9.89 4.18 -4.14
C SER A 46 10.01 2.65 -4.15
N LEU A 47 11.21 2.11 -3.94
CA LEU A 47 11.42 0.66 -3.86
C LEU A 47 10.82 0.08 -2.58
N GLU A 48 11.06 0.72 -1.43
CA GLU A 48 10.49 0.30 -0.15
C GLU A 48 8.95 0.38 -0.16
N LEU A 49 8.39 1.44 -0.74
CA LEU A 49 6.94 1.57 -0.92
C LEU A 49 6.37 0.50 -1.85
N ALA A 50 7.12 0.09 -2.87
CA ALA A 50 6.70 -1.00 -3.76
C ALA A 50 6.66 -2.34 -3.01
N ALA A 51 7.70 -2.64 -2.23
CA ALA A 51 7.77 -3.84 -1.40
C ALA A 51 6.62 -3.88 -0.39
N LEU A 52 6.40 -2.79 0.36
CA LEU A 52 5.31 -2.72 1.33
C LEU A 52 3.93 -2.91 0.69
N ARG A 53 3.69 -2.34 -0.50
CA ARG A 53 2.41 -2.54 -1.22
C ARG A 53 2.24 -3.98 -1.69
N GLN A 54 3.32 -4.66 -2.09
CA GLN A 54 3.27 -6.09 -2.43
C GLN A 54 2.95 -6.96 -1.21
N ASP A 55 3.55 -6.67 -0.05
CA ASP A 55 3.26 -7.40 1.18
C ASP A 55 1.81 -7.20 1.64
N VAL A 56 1.30 -5.97 1.57
CA VAL A 56 -0.12 -5.68 1.86
C VAL A 56 -1.05 -6.43 0.90
N ALA A 57 -0.72 -6.50 -0.39
CA ALA A 57 -1.50 -7.27 -1.36
C ALA A 57 -1.52 -8.76 -0.99
N ARG A 58 -0.35 -9.34 -0.69
CA ARG A 58 -0.22 -10.74 -0.26
C ARG A 58 -1.06 -11.03 0.99
N LEU A 59 -0.94 -10.19 2.02
CA LEU A 59 -1.70 -10.34 3.27
C LEU A 59 -3.21 -10.25 3.05
N ASN A 60 -3.66 -9.37 2.15
CA ASN A 60 -5.07 -9.27 1.80
C ASN A 60 -5.58 -10.52 1.07
N ASP A 61 -4.78 -11.11 0.19
CA ASP A 61 -5.12 -12.35 -0.52
C ASP A 61 -5.20 -13.52 0.46
N GLU A 62 -4.22 -13.65 1.37
CA GLU A 62 -4.24 -14.65 2.44
C GLU A 62 -5.46 -14.49 3.36
N ASN A 63 -5.74 -13.26 3.79
CA ASN A 63 -6.90 -12.96 4.63
C ASN A 63 -8.22 -13.32 3.92
N THR A 64 -8.31 -13.01 2.62
CA THR A 64 -9.47 -13.36 1.79
C THR A 64 -9.63 -14.88 1.68
N ARG A 65 -8.54 -15.62 1.48
CA ARG A 65 -8.55 -17.10 1.47
C ARG A 65 -9.01 -17.67 2.80
N LEU A 66 -8.47 -17.20 3.91
CA LEU A 66 -8.84 -17.64 5.25
C LEU A 66 -10.33 -17.37 5.55
N LYS A 67 -10.82 -16.17 5.21
CA LYS A 67 -12.24 -15.81 5.36
C LYS A 67 -13.16 -16.70 4.53
N ARG A 68 -12.74 -17.10 3.32
CA ARG A 68 -13.51 -18.04 2.48
C ARG A 68 -13.55 -19.43 3.12
N ALA A 69 -12.41 -19.98 3.50
CA ALA A 69 -12.35 -21.29 4.16
C ALA A 69 -13.19 -21.35 5.44
N LEU A 70 -13.15 -20.29 6.25
CA LEU A 70 -13.97 -20.18 7.45
C LEU A 70 -15.47 -20.16 7.11
N ARG A 71 -15.87 -19.38 6.10
CA ARG A 71 -17.27 -19.32 5.64
C ARG A 71 -17.74 -20.67 5.15
N ASP A 72 -16.94 -21.36 4.34
CA ASP A 72 -17.29 -22.67 3.78
C ASP A 72 -17.48 -23.72 4.89
N TRP A 73 -16.58 -23.72 5.88
CA TRP A 73 -16.70 -24.56 7.07
C TRP A 73 -17.96 -24.23 7.88
N GLN A 74 -18.24 -22.96 8.15
CA GLN A 74 -19.44 -22.53 8.86
C GLN A 74 -20.72 -22.97 8.14
N SER A 75 -20.78 -22.81 6.81
CA SER A 75 -21.91 -23.26 6.00
C SER A 75 -22.08 -24.78 6.02
N ALA A 76 -20.98 -25.55 5.98
CA ALA A 76 -21.03 -27.00 6.09
C ALA A 76 -21.52 -27.46 7.47
N GLN A 77 -21.10 -26.80 8.54
CA GLN A 77 -21.57 -27.09 9.90
C GLN A 77 -23.05 -26.74 10.09
N ALA A 78 -23.51 -25.61 9.54
CA ALA A 78 -24.91 -25.22 9.58
C ALA A 78 -25.80 -26.28 8.90
N ARG A 79 -25.43 -26.73 7.70
CA ARG A 79 -26.15 -27.81 6.99
C ARG A 79 -26.21 -29.13 7.76
N ARG A 80 -25.18 -29.45 8.56
CA ARG A 80 -25.16 -30.66 9.40
C ARG A 80 -26.03 -30.52 10.65
N ARG A 81 -26.32 -29.29 11.09
CA ARG A 81 -27.13 -29.00 12.29
C ARG A 81 -28.61 -28.82 11.99
N THR A 82 -28.99 -28.56 10.74
CA THR A 82 -30.39 -28.53 10.31
C THR A 82 -30.78 -29.95 9.87
N PRO A 83 -31.66 -30.65 10.60
CA PRO A 83 -32.12 -32.00 10.24
C PRO A 83 -32.99 -32.00 8.97
#